data_AF-A0A6Q2ZCY9-F1
#
_entry.id   AF-A0A6Q2ZCY9-F1
#
_cell.length_a   1.000
_cell.length_b   1.000
_cell.length_c   1.000
_cell.angle_alpha   90.00
_cell.angle_beta   90.00
_cell.angle_gamma   90.00
#
_symmetry.space_group_name_H-M   'P 1'
#
loop_
_entity.id
_entity.type
_entity.pdbx_description
1 polymer ?
#
loop_
_entity_poly.entity_id
_entity_poly.type
_entity_poly.pdbx_seq_one_letter_code
_entity_poly.pdbx_strand_id
1 'polypeptide(L)'
;KMFSSILFTLFQLARIQTDYVAEKLKNLYPDVNLGIVPMSTIGDKILDTALSKIGEKSLFTKELENALERNEVDLVVHSLKDLPTTLPDGFTIGAVLQRESPYDAVVLHPKNSGLTLDSLPDGSVIGTSSLRRAAQLKKRFSHLEFKDIRGNLNTRLKKLDEKEDYSAIILAAAGLKRMGWETRISQVLNPEDCMYAVGQGALAVEVRARDSDILEMVSNLHHPETVLRCIAERAFLRRLEGGCSVPVAVHTEVKDSVVRNFPETDSGICEETRRSKACRITSKQFAEESADFQHVGVTALNVPQFSQVAAEKLGVALADLLLSQGAMEILTTARKLNDAR
;
A
#
# COMPACT_ATOMS: atom_id res chain seq x y z
N LYS A 1 -30.12 15.10 8.50
CA LYS A 1 -30.19 13.63 8.64
C LYS A 1 -29.01 13.08 7.86
N MET A 2 -27.89 12.78 8.52
CA MET A 2 -26.71 12.25 7.85
C MET A 2 -26.99 10.75 7.61
N PHE A 3 -27.47 10.44 6.42
CA PHE A 3 -27.37 9.07 5.90
C PHE A 3 -25.98 8.97 5.31
N SER A 4 -25.22 7.95 5.70
CA SER A 4 -23.90 7.72 5.12
C SER A 4 -23.86 6.34 4.50
N SER A 5 -23.61 6.28 3.20
CA SER A 5 -23.49 5.04 2.44
C SER A 5 -22.02 4.73 2.15
N ILE A 6 -21.62 3.49 2.41
CA ILE A 6 -20.25 2.98 2.26
C ILE A 6 -20.19 2.01 1.09
N LEU A 7 -19.26 2.19 0.18
CA LEU A 7 -19.08 1.33 -0.99
C LEU A 7 -17.93 0.34 -0.85
N PHE A 8 -18.05 -0.82 -1.50
CA PHE A 8 -16.99 -1.81 -1.62
C PHE A 8 -17.13 -2.65 -2.90
N THR A 9 -16.02 -3.26 -3.34
CA THR A 9 -16.01 -4.22 -4.47
C THR A 9 -16.41 -5.62 -4.02
N LEU A 10 -16.95 -6.46 -4.90
CA LEU A 10 -17.50 -7.78 -4.52
C LEU A 10 -16.48 -8.80 -3.97
N PHE A 11 -15.18 -8.46 -3.89
CA PHE A 11 -14.18 -9.33 -3.29
C PHE A 11 -14.36 -9.44 -1.77
N GLN A 12 -14.22 -10.67 -1.27
CA GLN A 12 -14.33 -10.99 0.16
C GLN A 12 -13.42 -10.11 1.04
N LEU A 13 -12.16 -9.87 0.63
CA LEU A 13 -11.25 -9.02 1.39
C LEU A 13 -11.71 -7.56 1.42
N ALA A 14 -12.23 -7.03 0.31
CA ALA A 14 -12.75 -5.66 0.25
C ALA A 14 -13.96 -5.51 1.18
N ARG A 15 -14.86 -6.51 1.18
CA ARG A 15 -15.99 -6.55 2.12
C ARG A 15 -15.53 -6.49 3.58
N ILE A 16 -14.58 -7.34 3.98
CA ILE A 16 -14.05 -7.38 5.35
C ILE A 16 -13.44 -6.03 5.74
N GLN A 17 -12.71 -5.39 4.82
CA GLN A 17 -12.11 -4.07 5.06
C GLN A 17 -13.18 -2.99 5.24
N THR A 18 -14.24 -3.03 4.43
CA THR A 18 -15.39 -2.13 4.54
C THR A 18 -16.16 -2.34 5.84
N ASP A 19 -16.45 -3.59 6.21
CA ASP A 19 -17.12 -3.91 7.47
C ASP A 19 -16.31 -3.41 8.68
N TYR A 20 -14.97 -3.55 8.63
CA TYR A 20 -14.08 -3.02 9.67
C TYR A 20 -14.17 -1.50 9.81
N VAL A 21 -14.15 -0.75 8.70
CA VAL A 21 -14.30 0.71 8.73
C VAL A 21 -15.70 1.12 9.19
N ALA A 22 -16.74 0.42 8.71
CA ALA A 22 -18.12 0.67 9.10
C ALA A 22 -18.34 0.46 10.60
N GLU A 23 -17.74 -0.59 11.19
CA GLU A 23 -17.78 -0.85 12.63
C GLU A 23 -17.11 0.29 13.42
N LYS A 24 -15.94 0.76 12.97
CA LYS A 24 -15.24 1.89 13.59
C LYS A 24 -16.08 3.17 13.55
N LEU A 25 -16.68 3.49 12.41
CA LEU A 25 -17.57 4.64 12.26
C LEU A 25 -18.81 4.51 13.15
N LYS A 26 -19.44 3.33 13.20
CA LYS A 26 -20.61 3.08 14.05
C LYS A 26 -20.29 3.26 15.54
N ASN A 27 -19.10 2.86 15.97
CA ASN A 27 -18.66 3.04 17.35
C ASN A 27 -18.41 4.53 17.69
N LEU A 28 -17.91 5.32 16.75
CA LEU A 28 -17.72 6.76 16.93
C LEU A 28 -19.02 7.55 16.80
N TYR A 29 -19.95 7.08 15.95
CA TYR A 29 -21.20 7.75 15.61
C TYR A 29 -22.39 6.78 15.65
N PRO A 30 -22.86 6.39 16.85
CA PRO A 30 -23.93 5.38 17.00
C PRO A 30 -25.26 5.78 16.37
N ASP A 31 -25.52 7.09 16.28
CA ASP A 31 -26.78 7.65 15.75
C ASP A 31 -26.77 7.81 14.22
N VAL A 32 -25.62 7.60 13.57
CA VAL A 32 -25.50 7.67 12.10
C VAL A 32 -25.96 6.35 11.49
N ASN A 33 -26.86 6.43 10.53
CA ASN A 33 -27.30 5.25 9.79
C ASN A 33 -26.32 4.95 8.66
N LEU A 34 -25.56 3.86 8.82
CA LEU A 34 -24.57 3.39 7.84
C LEU A 34 -25.17 2.31 6.94
N GLY A 35 -25.32 2.62 5.65
CA GLY A 35 -25.67 1.64 4.61
C GLY A 35 -24.43 1.13 3.91
N ILE A 36 -24.34 -0.17 3.59
CA ILE A 36 -23.26 -0.71 2.77
C ILE A 36 -23.80 -1.09 1.39
N VAL A 37 -23.27 -0.45 0.35
CA VAL A 37 -23.67 -0.66 -1.03
C VAL A 37 -22.60 -1.53 -1.71
N PRO A 38 -22.94 -2.73 -2.22
CA PRO A 38 -22.03 -3.55 -3.01
C PRO A 38 -21.94 -3.05 -4.45
N MET A 39 -20.73 -2.99 -5.03
CA MET A 39 -20.53 -2.67 -6.44
C MET A 39 -19.59 -3.69 -7.11
N SER A 40 -19.87 -3.99 -8.38
CA SER A 40 -18.97 -4.80 -9.23
C SER A 40 -18.16 -3.87 -10.13
N THR A 41 -16.84 -3.99 -10.08
CA THR A 41 -15.91 -3.25 -10.96
C THR A 41 -15.58 -4.07 -12.21
N ILE A 42 -15.06 -3.43 -13.27
CA ILE A 42 -14.53 -4.17 -14.43
C ILE A 42 -13.40 -5.13 -14.01
N GLY A 43 -12.59 -4.73 -13.03
CA GLY A 43 -11.55 -5.57 -12.45
C GLY A 43 -12.04 -6.87 -11.80
N ASP A 44 -13.28 -6.89 -11.29
CA ASP A 44 -13.91 -8.11 -10.78
C ASP A 44 -14.29 -9.08 -11.90
N LYS A 45 -14.57 -8.55 -13.09
CA LYS A 45 -15.02 -9.31 -14.27
C LYS A 45 -13.85 -9.83 -15.12
N ILE A 46 -12.69 -9.18 -15.05
CA ILE A 46 -11.49 -9.55 -15.82
C ILE A 46 -10.44 -10.15 -14.89
N LEU A 47 -10.61 -11.44 -14.54
CA LEU A 47 -9.65 -12.18 -13.71
C LEU A 47 -8.46 -12.75 -14.51
N ASP A 48 -8.59 -12.87 -15.84
CA ASP A 48 -7.68 -13.66 -16.69
C ASP A 48 -6.79 -12.84 -17.66
N THR A 49 -7.04 -11.54 -17.85
CA THR A 49 -6.20 -10.69 -18.73
C THR A 49 -5.05 -10.03 -17.96
N ALA A 50 -3.88 -9.86 -18.59
CA ALA A 50 -2.72 -9.27 -17.94
C ALA A 50 -2.99 -7.82 -17.50
N LEU A 51 -2.80 -7.52 -16.21
CA LEU A 51 -2.90 -6.16 -15.67
C LEU A 51 -1.92 -5.18 -16.34
N SER A 52 -0.81 -5.67 -16.92
CA SER A 52 0.12 -4.88 -17.73
C SER A 52 -0.48 -4.44 -19.07
N LYS A 53 -1.41 -5.22 -19.64
CA LYS A 53 -2.09 -4.92 -20.92
C LYS A 53 -3.36 -4.09 -20.74
N ILE A 54 -3.93 -4.10 -19.55
CA ILE A 54 -5.04 -3.22 -19.17
C ILE A 54 -4.39 -2.01 -18.52
N GLY A 55 -3.88 -1.10 -19.35
CA GLY A 55 -3.27 0.13 -18.88
C GLY A 55 -4.30 0.94 -18.11
N GLU A 56 -4.29 0.83 -16.78
CA GLU A 56 -4.63 1.86 -15.80
C GLU A 56 -4.86 1.25 -14.40
N LYS A 57 -4.08 1.67 -13.39
CA LYS A 57 -4.40 1.43 -11.96
C LYS A 57 -5.79 1.98 -11.59
N SER A 58 -6.31 2.95 -12.35
CA SER A 58 -7.67 3.51 -12.23
C SER A 58 -8.78 2.51 -12.57
N LEU A 59 -8.49 1.32 -13.14
CA LEU A 59 -9.55 0.39 -13.53
C LEU A 59 -10.31 -0.27 -12.37
N PHE A 60 -9.78 -0.19 -11.13
CA PHE A 60 -10.48 -0.68 -9.93
C PHE A 60 -11.13 0.43 -9.11
N THR A 61 -10.73 1.69 -9.33
CA THR A 61 -11.20 2.84 -8.55
C THR A 61 -12.23 3.67 -9.32
N LYS A 62 -12.16 3.71 -10.66
CA LYS A 62 -13.01 4.57 -11.49
C LYS A 62 -14.51 4.38 -11.28
N GLU A 63 -15.00 3.15 -11.18
CA GLU A 63 -16.43 2.92 -10.92
C GLU A 63 -16.86 3.38 -9.54
N LEU A 64 -15.97 3.25 -8.55
CA LEU A 64 -16.21 3.69 -7.17
C LEU A 64 -16.18 5.22 -7.08
N GLU A 65 -15.23 5.86 -7.76
CA GLU A 65 -15.11 7.31 -7.92
C GLU A 65 -16.35 7.90 -8.63
N ASN A 66 -16.86 7.25 -9.68
CA ASN A 66 -18.11 7.66 -10.34
C ASN A 66 -19.32 7.62 -9.39
N ALA A 67 -19.38 6.63 -8.49
CA ALA A 67 -20.46 6.53 -7.50
C ALA A 67 -20.34 7.63 -6.43
N LEU A 68 -19.12 7.99 -6.01
CA LEU A 68 -18.86 9.15 -5.16
C LEU A 68 -19.29 10.46 -5.84
N GLU A 69 -18.92 10.65 -7.11
CA GLU A 69 -19.26 11.85 -7.90
C GLU A 69 -20.77 12.04 -8.04
N ARG A 70 -21.50 10.93 -8.25
CA ARG A 70 -22.97 10.94 -8.40
C ARG A 70 -23.73 11.00 -7.07
N ASN A 71 -23.03 11.07 -5.94
CA ASN A 71 -23.62 10.98 -4.59
C ASN A 71 -24.46 9.70 -4.39
N GLU A 72 -24.10 8.61 -5.08
CA GLU A 72 -24.69 7.29 -4.83
C GLU A 72 -24.16 6.69 -3.52
N VAL A 73 -22.93 7.06 -3.14
CA VAL A 73 -22.26 6.71 -1.89
C VAL A 73 -21.49 7.90 -1.35
N ASP A 74 -21.13 7.88 -0.07
CA ASP A 74 -20.46 9.01 0.60
C ASP A 74 -18.98 8.75 0.84
N LEU A 75 -18.60 7.49 1.01
CA LEU A 75 -17.22 7.08 1.22
C LEU A 75 -16.94 5.70 0.63
N VAL A 76 -15.69 5.47 0.24
CA VAL A 76 -15.20 4.21 -0.31
C VAL A 76 -13.99 3.75 0.48
N VAL A 77 -13.89 2.44 0.77
CA VAL A 77 -12.78 1.87 1.53
C VAL A 77 -11.82 1.15 0.59
N HIS A 78 -10.53 1.47 0.73
CA HIS A 78 -9.45 0.88 -0.08
C HIS A 78 -8.32 0.35 0.78
N SER A 79 -7.60 -0.63 0.25
CA SER A 79 -6.21 -0.84 0.65
C SER A 79 -5.36 0.29 0.08
N LEU A 80 -4.66 1.06 0.92
CA LEU A 80 -4.01 2.31 0.48
C LEU A 80 -2.99 2.13 -0.65
N LYS A 81 -2.30 0.98 -0.68
CA LYS A 81 -1.34 0.64 -1.74
C LYS A 81 -1.96 0.54 -3.15
N ASP A 82 -3.27 0.37 -3.23
CA ASP A 82 -4.00 0.21 -4.49
C ASP A 82 -4.50 1.57 -5.01
N LEU A 83 -4.47 2.63 -4.19
CA LEU A 83 -4.77 4.00 -4.61
C LEU A 83 -3.55 4.63 -5.31
N PRO A 84 -3.75 5.38 -6.41
CA PRO A 84 -2.69 6.13 -7.04
C PRO A 84 -2.14 7.22 -6.11
N THR A 85 -0.92 7.69 -6.37
CA THR A 85 -0.28 8.78 -5.61
C THR A 85 -0.92 10.15 -5.89
N THR A 86 -1.54 10.30 -7.06
CA THR A 86 -2.38 11.44 -7.45
C THR A 86 -3.80 10.92 -7.66
N LEU A 87 -4.76 11.43 -6.89
CA LEU A 87 -6.18 11.13 -7.07
C LEU A 87 -6.77 12.05 -8.16
N PRO A 88 -7.88 11.66 -8.81
CA PRO A 88 -8.60 12.55 -9.71
C PRO A 88 -9.13 13.79 -8.97
N ASP A 89 -9.32 14.88 -9.72
CA ASP A 89 -9.86 16.12 -9.17
C ASP A 89 -11.22 15.90 -8.51
N GLY A 90 -11.41 16.48 -7.32
CA GLY A 90 -12.66 16.35 -6.57
C GLY A 90 -12.69 15.21 -5.55
N PHE A 91 -11.66 14.35 -5.50
CA PHE A 91 -11.54 13.28 -4.50
C PHE A 91 -10.34 13.48 -3.57
N THR A 92 -10.45 12.92 -2.36
CA THR A 92 -9.35 12.90 -1.39
C THR A 92 -9.44 11.67 -0.48
N ILE A 93 -8.30 11.27 0.07
CA ILE A 93 -8.23 10.29 1.15
C ILE A 93 -8.54 11.04 2.46
N GLY A 94 -9.79 10.94 2.91
CA GLY A 94 -10.28 11.57 4.13
C GLY A 94 -9.85 10.86 5.41
N ALA A 95 -9.47 9.57 5.34
CA ALA A 95 -8.92 8.84 6.48
C ALA A 95 -7.83 7.85 6.08
N VAL A 96 -6.79 7.74 6.92
CA VAL A 96 -5.79 6.65 6.89
C VAL A 96 -5.75 5.98 8.26
N LEU A 97 -6.24 4.74 8.32
CA LEU A 97 -6.44 4.02 9.58
C LEU A 97 -5.11 3.49 10.16
N GLN A 98 -5.17 2.97 11.38
CA GLN A 98 -4.04 2.28 12.01
C GLN A 98 -3.51 1.15 11.09
N ARG A 99 -2.19 1.12 10.90
CA ARG A 99 -1.56 0.21 9.95
C ARG A 99 -1.49 -1.19 10.54
N GLU A 100 -1.99 -2.16 9.79
CA GLU A 100 -1.67 -3.57 10.03
C GLU A 100 -0.23 -3.89 9.58
N SER A 101 0.24 -5.10 9.85
CA SER A 101 1.58 -5.55 9.42
C SER A 101 1.86 -5.20 7.95
N PRO A 102 2.86 -4.33 7.67
CA PRO A 102 3.15 -3.88 6.31
C PRO A 102 3.96 -4.93 5.54
N TYR A 103 4.47 -5.96 6.20
CA TYR A 103 5.40 -6.92 5.63
C TYR A 103 4.75 -7.86 4.61
N ASP A 104 5.58 -8.39 3.73
CA ASP A 104 5.21 -9.53 2.91
C ASP A 104 5.38 -10.83 3.71
N ALA A 105 4.60 -11.84 3.37
CA ALA A 105 4.57 -13.13 4.02
C ALA A 105 4.65 -14.25 2.99
N VAL A 106 5.31 -15.34 3.39
CA VAL A 106 5.42 -16.59 2.66
C VAL A 106 4.31 -17.52 3.13
N VAL A 107 3.60 -18.11 2.19
CA VAL A 107 2.74 -19.27 2.44
C VAL A 107 3.34 -20.44 1.67
N LEU A 108 3.79 -21.45 2.41
CA LEU A 108 4.39 -22.66 1.82
C LEU A 108 3.30 -23.62 1.34
N HIS A 109 3.64 -24.36 0.30
CA HIS A 109 2.90 -25.55 -0.09
C HIS A 109 2.87 -26.53 1.09
N PRO A 110 1.75 -27.23 1.40
CA PRO A 110 1.65 -28.12 2.56
C PRO A 110 2.80 -29.14 2.70
N LYS A 111 3.31 -29.65 1.56
CA LYS A 111 4.47 -30.57 1.52
C LYS A 111 5.79 -29.98 2.04
N ASN A 112 5.91 -28.65 2.05
CA ASN A 112 7.10 -27.92 2.49
C ASN A 112 6.91 -27.34 3.91
N SER A 113 5.91 -27.82 4.65
CA SER A 113 5.61 -27.31 6.00
C SER A 113 6.85 -27.38 6.91
N GLY A 114 7.11 -26.30 7.64
CA GLY A 114 8.27 -26.16 8.53
C GLY A 114 9.56 -25.68 7.87
N LEU A 115 9.59 -25.51 6.55
CA LEU A 115 10.72 -24.91 5.85
C LEU A 115 10.63 -23.37 5.84
N THR A 116 11.67 -22.72 5.31
CA THR A 116 11.75 -21.29 5.01
C THR A 116 12.21 -21.10 3.57
N LEU A 117 12.21 -19.88 3.04
CA LEU A 117 12.78 -19.63 1.70
C LEU A 117 14.26 -20.04 1.60
N ASP A 118 15.04 -19.85 2.67
CA ASP A 118 16.46 -20.24 2.70
C ASP A 118 16.64 -21.77 2.61
N SER A 119 15.72 -22.54 3.19
CA SER A 119 15.83 -24.01 3.27
C SER A 119 15.03 -24.76 2.21
N LEU A 120 14.36 -24.06 1.29
CA LEU A 120 13.69 -24.70 0.16
C LEU A 120 14.73 -25.29 -0.82
N PRO A 121 14.45 -26.46 -1.44
CA PRO A 121 15.35 -27.05 -2.43
C PRO A 121 15.60 -26.11 -3.61
N ASP A 122 16.82 -26.16 -4.15
CA ASP A 122 17.21 -25.45 -5.37
C ASP A 122 16.21 -25.72 -6.51
N GLY A 123 15.90 -24.68 -7.27
CA GLY A 123 14.90 -24.71 -8.34
C GLY A 123 13.44 -24.68 -7.86
N SER A 124 13.18 -24.61 -6.55
CA SER A 124 11.81 -24.47 -6.02
C SER A 124 11.13 -23.23 -6.59
N VAL A 125 9.86 -23.39 -7.00
CA VAL A 125 9.10 -22.35 -7.70
C VAL A 125 8.28 -21.52 -6.70
N ILE A 126 8.49 -20.20 -6.71
CA ILE A 126 7.81 -19.24 -5.85
C ILE A 126 6.83 -18.40 -6.67
N GLY A 127 5.55 -18.41 -6.28
CA GLY A 127 4.48 -17.70 -6.95
C GLY A 127 4.35 -16.24 -6.51
N THR A 128 4.61 -15.29 -7.42
CA THR A 128 4.30 -13.86 -7.22
C THR A 128 4.21 -13.13 -8.56
N SER A 129 3.12 -12.37 -8.78
CA SER A 129 3.00 -11.45 -9.93
C SER A 129 3.44 -10.01 -9.61
N SER A 130 4.02 -9.76 -8.44
CA SER A 130 4.56 -8.44 -8.09
C SER A 130 6.02 -8.33 -8.53
N LEU A 131 6.30 -7.40 -9.44
CA LEU A 131 7.69 -7.10 -9.86
C LEU A 131 8.57 -6.69 -8.69
N ARG A 132 8.04 -5.89 -7.76
CA ARG A 132 8.73 -5.49 -6.52
C ARG A 132 9.20 -6.70 -5.72
N ARG A 133 8.33 -7.69 -5.50
CA ARG A 133 8.67 -8.91 -4.76
C ARG A 133 9.65 -9.76 -5.54
N ALA A 134 9.37 -10.00 -6.83
CA ALA A 134 10.21 -10.83 -7.67
C ALA A 134 11.64 -10.29 -7.79
N ALA A 135 11.82 -8.97 -7.96
CA ALA A 135 13.13 -8.35 -8.07
C ALA A 135 13.97 -8.53 -6.78
N GLN A 136 13.39 -8.22 -5.62
CA GLN A 136 14.09 -8.33 -4.33
C GLN A 136 14.40 -9.80 -3.97
N LEU A 137 13.42 -10.68 -4.14
CA LEU A 137 13.55 -12.08 -3.72
C LEU A 137 14.45 -12.89 -4.65
N LYS A 138 14.46 -12.63 -5.97
CA LYS A 138 15.41 -13.26 -6.89
C LYS A 138 16.87 -12.95 -6.53
N LYS A 139 17.12 -11.73 -6.07
CA LYS A 139 18.45 -11.31 -5.63
C LYS A 139 18.86 -12.00 -4.33
N ARG A 140 17.95 -12.06 -3.35
CA ARG A 140 18.22 -12.63 -2.02
C ARG A 140 18.27 -14.17 -2.01
N PHE A 141 17.47 -14.80 -2.87
CA PHE A 141 17.29 -16.26 -2.95
C PHE A 141 17.54 -16.72 -4.39
N SER A 142 18.79 -16.60 -4.85
CA SER A 142 19.18 -16.90 -6.24
C SER A 142 19.03 -18.37 -6.63
N HIS A 143 18.90 -19.28 -5.65
CA HIS A 143 18.64 -20.70 -5.85
C HIS A 143 17.17 -21.01 -6.16
N LEU A 144 16.25 -20.05 -6.01
CA LEU A 144 14.81 -20.22 -6.22
C LEU A 144 14.36 -19.68 -7.59
N GLU A 145 13.32 -20.31 -8.15
CA GLU A 145 12.62 -19.81 -9.34
C GLU A 145 11.41 -18.95 -8.95
N PHE A 146 11.08 -17.93 -9.75
CA PHE A 146 9.91 -17.08 -9.49
C PHE A 146 9.01 -17.01 -10.72
N LYS A 147 7.75 -17.43 -10.55
CA LYS A 147 6.72 -17.48 -11.60
C LYS A 147 5.49 -16.68 -11.19
N ASP A 148 4.77 -16.16 -12.18
CA ASP A 148 3.59 -15.33 -11.95
C ASP A 148 2.40 -16.20 -11.49
N ILE A 149 1.71 -15.76 -10.43
CA ILE A 149 0.47 -16.42 -9.95
C ILE A 149 -0.70 -15.43 -9.94
N ARG A 150 -1.77 -15.78 -10.65
CA ARG A 150 -2.97 -14.94 -10.83
C ARG A 150 -4.17 -15.41 -10.02
N GLY A 151 -5.14 -14.51 -9.85
CA GLY A 151 -6.37 -14.69 -9.08
C GLY A 151 -6.37 -13.90 -7.78
N ASN A 152 -7.51 -13.85 -7.11
CA ASN A 152 -7.64 -13.29 -5.76
C ASN A 152 -6.98 -14.21 -4.72
N LEU A 153 -7.00 -13.82 -3.44
CA LEU A 153 -6.38 -14.58 -2.35
C LEU A 153 -6.86 -16.03 -2.28
N ASN A 154 -8.17 -16.27 -2.38
CA ASN A 154 -8.76 -17.62 -2.38
C ASN A 154 -8.22 -18.47 -3.53
N THR A 155 -8.23 -17.93 -4.76
CA THR A 155 -7.74 -18.64 -5.94
C THR A 155 -6.25 -18.97 -5.84
N ARG A 156 -5.44 -18.06 -5.30
CA ARG A 156 -3.99 -18.27 -5.16
C ARG A 156 -3.68 -19.34 -4.12
N LEU A 157 -4.36 -19.33 -2.96
CA LEU A 157 -4.21 -20.40 -1.97
C LEU A 157 -4.67 -21.74 -2.52
N LYS A 158 -5.81 -21.78 -3.21
CA LYS A 158 -6.28 -23.02 -3.85
C LYS A 158 -5.25 -23.57 -4.84
N LYS A 159 -4.65 -22.71 -5.68
CA LYS A 159 -3.57 -23.10 -6.60
C LYS A 159 -2.33 -23.62 -5.86
N LEU A 160 -1.97 -23.02 -4.73
CA LEU A 160 -0.87 -23.49 -3.91
C LEU A 160 -1.19 -24.83 -3.26
N ASP A 161 -2.40 -25.06 -2.79
CA ASP A 161 -2.74 -26.25 -2.01
C ASP A 161 -3.03 -27.47 -2.91
N GLU A 162 -3.60 -27.25 -4.10
CA GLU A 162 -4.05 -28.32 -5.00
C GLU A 162 -3.09 -28.63 -6.15
N LYS A 163 -2.16 -27.73 -6.47
CA LYS A 163 -1.23 -27.91 -7.59
C LYS A 163 0.21 -27.93 -7.14
N GLU A 164 1.01 -28.71 -7.84
CA GLU A 164 2.47 -28.80 -7.63
C GLU A 164 3.24 -27.68 -8.36
N ASP A 165 2.55 -26.68 -8.91
CA ASP A 165 3.15 -25.60 -9.69
C ASP A 165 4.04 -24.66 -8.84
N TYR A 166 3.79 -24.60 -7.53
CA TYR A 166 4.44 -23.67 -6.61
C TYR A 166 4.84 -24.34 -5.30
N SER A 167 6.10 -24.19 -4.90
CA SER A 167 6.61 -24.56 -3.57
C SER A 167 6.15 -23.58 -2.48
N ALA A 168 5.92 -22.32 -2.86
CA ALA A 168 5.41 -21.25 -2.00
C ALA A 168 4.75 -20.14 -2.82
N ILE A 169 3.96 -19.27 -2.17
CA ILE A 169 3.53 -17.99 -2.74
C ILE A 169 3.84 -16.85 -1.78
N ILE A 170 3.99 -15.64 -2.34
CA ILE A 170 4.25 -14.42 -1.55
C ILE A 170 3.01 -13.53 -1.54
N LEU A 171 2.50 -13.23 -0.35
CA LEU A 171 1.30 -12.43 -0.10
C LEU A 171 1.60 -11.29 0.89
N ALA A 172 0.65 -10.37 1.07
CA ALA A 172 0.78 -9.35 2.12
C ALA A 172 0.27 -9.94 3.45
N ALA A 173 1.04 -9.79 4.53
CA ALA A 173 0.69 -10.31 5.84
C ALA A 173 -0.68 -9.76 6.33
N ALA A 174 -0.91 -8.45 6.17
CA ALA A 174 -2.19 -7.83 6.50
C ALA A 174 -3.40 -8.43 5.75
N GLY A 175 -3.21 -8.87 4.50
CA GLY A 175 -4.28 -9.50 3.72
C GLY A 175 -4.66 -10.86 4.27
N LEU A 176 -3.67 -11.69 4.64
CA LEU A 176 -3.88 -12.99 5.27
C LEU A 176 -4.54 -12.83 6.64
N LYS A 177 -4.07 -11.87 7.44
CA LYS A 177 -4.62 -11.56 8.76
C LYS A 177 -6.11 -11.19 8.70
N ARG A 178 -6.47 -10.27 7.81
CA ARG A 178 -7.88 -9.86 7.62
C ARG A 178 -8.79 -11.01 7.18
N MET A 179 -8.25 -11.99 6.47
CA MET A 179 -9.01 -13.19 6.06
C MET A 179 -9.11 -14.25 7.18
N GLY A 180 -8.49 -14.04 8.35
CA GLY A 180 -8.40 -15.03 9.42
C GLY A 180 -7.45 -16.18 9.10
N TRP A 181 -6.43 -15.93 8.26
CA TRP A 181 -5.49 -16.95 7.76
C TRP A 181 -4.07 -16.74 8.30
N GLU A 182 -3.92 -16.17 9.49
CA GLU A 182 -2.62 -15.97 10.15
C GLU A 182 -1.85 -17.28 10.30
N THR A 183 -2.56 -18.38 10.56
CA THR A 183 -1.98 -19.73 10.71
C THR A 183 -1.38 -20.28 9.41
N ARG A 184 -1.71 -19.67 8.25
CA ARG A 184 -1.11 -20.02 6.95
C ARG A 184 0.24 -19.33 6.73
N ILE A 185 0.60 -18.33 7.53
CA ILE A 185 1.86 -17.61 7.38
C ILE A 185 3.00 -18.51 7.86
N SER A 186 3.84 -18.97 6.94
CA SER A 186 5.01 -19.79 7.25
C SER A 186 6.22 -18.95 7.64
N GLN A 187 6.37 -17.77 7.03
CA GLN A 187 7.46 -16.83 7.28
C GLN A 187 6.99 -15.41 6.99
N VAL A 188 7.33 -14.46 7.87
CA VAL A 188 7.20 -13.02 7.60
C VAL A 188 8.55 -12.52 7.09
N LEU A 189 8.55 -11.77 5.98
CA LEU A 189 9.77 -11.29 5.33
C LEU A 189 10.16 -9.93 5.92
N ASN A 190 11.37 -9.86 6.47
CA ASN A 190 11.93 -8.64 7.03
C ASN A 190 12.42 -7.69 5.93
N PRO A 191 12.73 -6.42 6.24
CA PRO A 191 13.23 -5.45 5.25
C PRO A 191 14.55 -5.86 4.57
N GLU A 192 15.31 -6.77 5.15
CA GLU A 192 16.52 -7.35 4.55
C GLU A 192 16.18 -8.31 3.40
N ASP A 193 15.06 -9.03 3.51
CA ASP A 193 14.62 -10.00 2.50
C ASP A 193 13.70 -9.36 1.45
N CYS A 194 12.72 -8.56 1.90
CA CYS A 194 11.76 -7.92 1.01
C CYS A 194 11.12 -6.68 1.65
N MET A 195 11.54 -5.48 1.24
CA MET A 195 10.86 -4.24 1.59
C MET A 195 9.47 -4.18 0.95
N TYR A 196 8.50 -3.58 1.64
CA TYR A 196 7.09 -3.61 1.28
C TYR A 196 6.69 -2.53 0.27
N ALA A 197 5.48 -2.66 -0.29
CA ALA A 197 4.90 -1.64 -1.17
C ALA A 197 4.46 -0.41 -0.35
N VAL A 198 4.51 0.76 -0.98
CA VAL A 198 4.00 2.03 -0.46
C VAL A 198 2.54 1.86 -0.03
N GLY A 199 2.22 2.26 1.21
CA GLY A 199 0.88 2.14 1.78
C GLY A 199 0.44 0.71 2.13
N GLN A 200 1.29 -0.32 1.98
CA GLN A 200 0.91 -1.70 2.29
C GLN A 200 0.53 -1.85 3.77
N GLY A 201 -0.58 -2.52 4.06
CA GLY A 201 -1.10 -2.74 5.42
C GLY A 201 -2.04 -1.63 5.92
N ALA A 202 -1.99 -0.42 5.33
CA ALA A 202 -2.93 0.65 5.68
C ALA A 202 -4.26 0.51 4.92
N LEU A 203 -5.36 0.87 5.58
CA LEU A 203 -6.64 1.14 4.93
C LEU A 203 -6.82 2.64 4.75
N ALA A 204 -7.45 3.01 3.66
CA ALA A 204 -7.77 4.38 3.29
C ALA A 204 -9.27 4.52 3.06
N VAL A 205 -9.82 5.67 3.43
CA VAL A 205 -11.18 6.06 3.11
C VAL A 205 -11.14 7.20 2.11
N GLU A 206 -11.61 6.95 0.90
CA GLU A 206 -11.75 7.94 -0.16
C GLU A 206 -13.13 8.59 -0.09
N VAL A 207 -13.15 9.92 -0.22
CA VAL A 207 -14.35 10.76 -0.12
C VAL A 207 -14.26 11.91 -1.12
N ARG A 208 -15.38 12.62 -1.32
CA ARG A 208 -15.40 13.88 -2.08
C ARG A 208 -14.60 14.95 -1.32
N ALA A 209 -13.69 15.64 -2.00
CA ALA A 209 -12.80 16.64 -1.41
C ALA A 209 -13.52 17.89 -0.88
N ARG A 210 -14.73 18.17 -1.37
CA ARG A 210 -15.54 19.34 -0.97
C ARG A 210 -16.63 19.00 0.05
N ASP A 211 -16.71 17.74 0.48
CA ASP A 211 -17.73 17.28 1.42
C ASP A 211 -17.19 17.39 2.86
N SER A 212 -17.36 18.58 3.45
CA SER A 212 -16.83 18.91 4.78
C SER A 212 -17.39 18.01 5.88
N ASP A 213 -18.69 17.67 5.80
CA ASP A 213 -19.38 16.89 6.82
C ASP A 213 -18.82 15.47 6.86
N ILE A 214 -18.65 14.84 5.69
CA ILE A 214 -18.05 13.52 5.59
C ILE A 214 -16.56 13.56 5.97
N LEU A 215 -15.81 14.58 5.53
CA LEU A 215 -14.40 14.75 5.90
C LEU A 215 -14.20 14.86 7.40
N GLU A 216 -15.00 15.69 8.08
CA GLU A 216 -14.95 15.83 9.54
C GLU A 216 -15.26 14.50 10.23
N MET A 217 -16.30 13.80 9.76
CA MET A 217 -16.68 12.49 10.30
C MET A 217 -15.55 11.46 10.16
N VAL A 218 -14.99 11.27 8.96
CA VAL A 218 -13.95 10.25 8.73
C VAL A 218 -12.59 10.66 9.30
N SER A 219 -12.34 11.95 9.55
CA SER A 219 -11.06 12.43 10.11
C SER A 219 -10.73 11.82 11.48
N ASN A 220 -11.75 11.39 12.24
CA ASN A 220 -11.59 10.73 13.53
C ASN A 220 -11.08 9.29 13.42
N LEU A 221 -11.03 8.72 12.20
CA LEU A 221 -10.42 7.41 11.93
C LEU A 221 -8.91 7.49 11.67
N HIS A 222 -8.34 8.69 11.49
CA HIS A 222 -6.92 8.84 11.23
C HIS A 222 -6.08 8.28 12.38
N HIS A 223 -5.08 7.48 12.03
CA HIS A 223 -4.00 7.13 12.94
C HIS A 223 -2.77 7.99 12.62
N PRO A 224 -2.38 8.96 13.47
CA PRO A 224 -1.36 9.96 13.13
C PRO A 224 -0.02 9.36 12.65
N GLU A 225 0.48 8.31 13.31
CA GLU A 225 1.74 7.67 12.89
C GLU A 225 1.62 7.05 11.49
N THR A 226 0.48 6.38 11.19
CA THR A 226 0.26 5.79 9.87
C THR A 226 0.16 6.88 8.82
N VAL A 227 -0.56 7.97 9.10
CA VAL A 227 -0.71 9.12 8.20
C VAL A 227 0.66 9.64 7.79
N LEU A 228 1.53 9.95 8.76
CA LEU A 228 2.86 10.51 8.48
C LEU A 228 3.73 9.54 7.67
N ARG A 229 3.75 8.26 8.04
CA ARG A 229 4.48 7.22 7.29
C ARG A 229 3.97 7.12 5.85
N CYS A 230 2.67 7.08 5.66
CA CYS A 230 2.07 6.94 4.35
C CYS A 230 2.21 8.18 3.48
N ILE A 231 2.18 9.39 4.05
CA ILE A 231 2.50 10.63 3.33
C ILE A 231 3.94 10.58 2.82
N ALA A 232 4.91 10.22 3.67
CA ALA A 232 6.31 10.11 3.25
C ALA A 232 6.51 9.06 2.14
N GLU A 233 5.91 7.88 2.28
CA GLU A 233 5.99 6.81 1.28
C GLU A 233 5.34 7.21 -0.06
N ARG A 234 4.16 7.86 -0.01
CA ARG A 234 3.45 8.31 -1.21
C ARG A 234 4.15 9.48 -1.88
N ALA A 235 4.73 10.41 -1.14
CA ALA A 235 5.53 11.50 -1.67
C ALA A 235 6.81 11.01 -2.37
N PHE A 236 7.50 10.07 -1.73
CA PHE A 236 8.63 9.36 -2.33
C PHE A 236 8.23 8.70 -3.64
N LEU A 237 7.13 7.94 -3.62
CA LEU A 237 6.66 7.24 -4.81
C LEU A 237 6.22 8.21 -5.90
N ARG A 238 5.43 9.24 -5.58
CA ARG A 238 4.96 10.27 -6.53
C ARG A 238 6.12 10.97 -7.23
N ARG A 239 7.20 11.25 -6.49
CA ARG A 239 8.38 11.92 -7.01
C ARG A 239 9.20 11.02 -7.95
N LEU A 240 9.25 9.72 -7.68
CA LEU A 240 9.88 8.72 -8.57
C LEU A 240 8.99 8.31 -9.75
N GLU A 241 7.67 8.31 -9.57
CA GLU A 241 6.69 7.81 -10.53
C GLU A 241 6.38 8.84 -11.62
N GLY A 242 6.96 8.63 -12.80
CA GLY A 242 6.42 9.13 -14.08
C GLY A 242 5.57 8.10 -14.84
N GLY A 243 4.76 7.25 -14.19
CA GLY A 243 3.94 6.19 -14.83
C GLY A 243 4.05 4.76 -14.26
N CYS A 244 3.03 3.92 -14.53
CA CYS A 244 2.64 2.70 -13.80
C CYS A 244 3.67 1.53 -13.74
N SER A 245 3.66 0.83 -12.60
CA SER A 245 4.27 -0.50 -12.34
C SER A 245 5.80 -0.58 -12.31
N VAL A 246 6.41 0.16 -11.39
CA VAL A 246 7.86 0.09 -11.11
C VAL A 246 8.16 -0.76 -9.86
N PRO A 247 9.32 -1.47 -9.81
CA PRO A 247 9.74 -2.28 -8.67
C PRO A 247 10.25 -1.41 -7.50
N VAL A 248 9.44 -0.46 -7.06
CA VAL A 248 9.76 0.43 -5.94
C VAL A 248 9.24 -0.18 -4.64
N ALA A 249 10.08 -0.15 -3.61
CA ALA A 249 9.76 -0.62 -2.27
C ALA A 249 10.17 0.42 -1.23
N VAL A 250 9.56 0.35 -0.06
CA VAL A 250 9.82 1.27 1.06
C VAL A 250 9.88 0.51 2.37
N HIS A 251 10.52 1.16 3.33
CA HIS A 251 10.45 0.81 4.74
C HIS A 251 10.41 2.10 5.55
N THR A 252 9.40 2.24 6.40
CA THR A 252 9.24 3.37 7.31
C THR A 252 9.09 2.91 8.74
N GLU A 253 9.70 3.66 9.65
CA GLU A 253 9.55 3.53 11.09
C GLU A 253 9.40 4.92 11.68
N VAL A 254 8.53 5.06 12.67
CA VAL A 254 8.53 6.22 13.56
C VAL A 254 9.20 5.78 14.85
N LYS A 255 10.31 6.43 15.18
CA LYS A 255 11.01 6.23 16.45
C LYS A 255 10.77 7.43 17.32
N ASP A 256 10.41 7.18 18.58
CA ASP A 256 10.44 8.24 19.58
C ASP A 256 11.84 8.84 19.64
N SER A 257 11.91 10.16 19.70
CA SER A 257 13.18 10.88 19.75
C SER A 257 13.89 10.57 21.06
N VAL A 258 14.73 9.52 21.10
CA VAL A 258 15.80 9.48 22.09
C VAL A 258 16.76 10.59 21.66
N VAL A 259 16.78 11.70 22.41
CA VAL A 259 17.78 12.75 22.22
C VAL A 259 19.14 12.14 22.55
N ARG A 260 19.80 11.59 21.55
CA ARG A 260 21.23 11.31 21.57
C ARG A 260 21.83 12.11 20.43
N ASN A 261 22.66 13.09 20.81
CA ASN A 261 23.52 13.79 19.88
C ASN A 261 24.46 12.76 19.27
N PHE A 262 24.22 12.36 18.02
CA PHE A 262 25.20 11.65 17.22
C PHE A 262 25.54 12.53 16.01
N PRO A 263 26.84 12.66 15.66
CA PRO A 263 27.23 13.28 14.41
C PRO A 263 26.75 12.40 13.24
N GLU A 264 26.24 13.04 12.19
CA GLU A 264 25.91 12.38 10.93
C GLU A 264 27.18 11.78 10.33
N THR A 265 27.22 10.46 10.16
CA THR A 265 27.98 9.74 9.12
C THR A 265 27.49 8.31 9.11
N ASP A 266 26.85 7.88 8.01
CA ASP A 266 27.24 6.61 7.37
C ASP A 266 26.60 6.50 5.98
N SER A 267 27.44 6.42 4.94
CA SER A 267 27.01 5.99 3.62
C SER A 267 28.13 5.18 2.97
N GLY A 268 28.13 3.88 3.24
CA GLY A 268 28.99 2.89 2.61
C GLY A 268 28.28 2.08 1.52
N ILE A 269 28.85 2.19 0.30
CA ILE A 269 29.04 1.19 -0.78
C ILE A 269 27.89 0.88 -1.78
N CYS A 270 28.25 0.97 -3.08
CA CYS A 270 27.58 0.62 -4.36
C CYS A 270 27.13 -0.87 -4.42
N GLU A 271 26.10 -1.30 -5.15
CA GLU A 271 25.81 -1.18 -6.60
C GLU A 271 24.30 -1.03 -6.90
N GLU A 272 23.47 -0.86 -5.88
CA GLU A 272 22.02 -0.62 -5.98
C GLU A 272 21.62 0.46 -5.00
N THR A 273 20.69 1.33 -5.41
CA THR A 273 20.35 2.56 -4.68
C THR A 273 19.42 2.27 -3.48
N ARG A 274 19.81 1.38 -2.55
CA ARG A 274 19.17 1.29 -1.23
C ARG A 274 19.68 2.45 -0.38
N ARG A 275 18.78 3.38 -0.07
CA ARG A 275 19.08 4.55 0.78
C ARG A 275 18.02 4.70 1.86
N SER A 276 18.47 5.22 2.99
CA SER A 276 17.61 5.67 4.07
C SER A 276 17.79 7.17 4.24
N LYS A 277 16.71 7.86 4.57
CA LYS A 277 16.70 9.25 5.04
C LYS A 277 15.84 9.26 6.29
N ALA A 278 16.25 10.03 7.29
CA ALA A 278 15.47 10.29 8.49
C ALA A 278 15.22 11.80 8.59
N CYS A 279 14.04 12.18 9.07
CA CYS A 279 13.73 13.55 9.43
C CYS A 279 13.24 13.56 10.87
N ARG A 280 13.70 14.54 11.66
CA ARG A 280 13.20 14.77 13.01
C ARG A 280 12.07 15.79 12.93
N ILE A 281 10.85 15.36 13.25
CA ILE A 281 9.69 16.26 13.32
C ILE A 281 9.71 16.97 14.68
N THR A 282 9.92 18.29 14.69
CA THR A 282 9.83 19.10 15.92
C THR A 282 8.88 20.27 15.69
N SER A 283 8.15 20.67 16.72
CA SER A 283 7.14 21.74 16.67
C SER A 283 7.67 23.13 16.32
N LYS A 284 8.99 23.31 16.20
CA LYS A 284 9.64 24.62 16.00
C LYS A 284 10.08 24.92 14.57
N GLN A 285 9.97 23.98 13.64
CA GLN A 285 10.37 24.21 12.25
C GLN A 285 9.14 24.26 11.35
N PHE A 286 9.02 25.38 10.60
CA PHE A 286 8.04 25.69 9.56
C PHE A 286 6.73 26.33 10.04
N ALA A 287 6.74 27.67 10.01
CA ALA A 287 5.56 28.52 9.97
C ALA A 287 5.40 29.04 8.53
N GLU A 288 4.84 28.21 7.64
CA GLU A 288 4.24 28.68 6.40
C GLU A 288 2.93 27.91 6.22
N GLU A 289 1.81 28.59 6.48
CA GLU A 289 0.47 28.08 6.24
C GLU A 289 0.27 28.00 4.73
N SER A 290 0.44 26.79 4.19
CA SER A 290 -0.06 26.43 2.86
C SER A 290 -1.58 26.36 2.92
N ALA A 291 -2.26 27.03 1.98
CA ALA A 291 -3.71 26.93 1.79
C ALA A 291 -4.17 25.55 1.31
N ASP A 292 -3.22 24.69 0.88
CA ASP A 292 -3.50 23.31 0.51
C ASP A 292 -3.49 22.41 1.75
N PHE A 293 -4.64 21.82 2.05
CA PHE A 293 -4.87 20.87 3.15
C PHE A 293 -4.64 19.42 2.71
N GLN A 294 -4.32 19.18 1.42
CA GLN A 294 -4.13 17.84 0.87
C GLN A 294 -2.64 17.57 0.60
N HIS A 295 -2.09 16.57 1.27
CA HIS A 295 -0.72 16.10 1.06
C HIS A 295 -0.73 14.76 0.35
N VAL A 296 -0.21 14.71 -0.88
CA VAL A 296 -0.17 13.49 -1.73
C VAL A 296 -1.49 12.69 -1.76
N GLY A 297 -2.59 13.42 -1.92
CA GLY A 297 -3.93 12.85 -1.97
C GLY A 297 -4.63 12.70 -0.61
N VAL A 298 -3.97 13.01 0.52
CA VAL A 298 -4.49 12.80 1.87
C VAL A 298 -4.90 14.12 2.51
N THR A 299 -6.14 14.20 3.00
CA THR A 299 -6.64 15.31 3.83
C THR A 299 -6.75 14.84 5.28
N ALA A 300 -5.78 15.21 6.13
CA ALA A 300 -5.72 14.80 7.53
C ALA A 300 -5.87 15.99 8.49
N LEU A 301 -7.12 16.41 8.72
CA LEU A 301 -7.46 17.59 9.53
C LEU A 301 -6.97 17.48 11.00
N ASN A 302 -6.97 16.27 11.56
CA ASN A 302 -6.61 16.02 12.96
C ASN A 302 -5.12 15.69 13.17
N VAL A 303 -4.30 15.76 12.10
CA VAL A 303 -2.85 15.57 12.18
C VAL A 303 -2.17 16.92 11.97
N PRO A 304 -1.21 17.33 12.82
CA PRO A 304 -0.59 18.65 12.67
C PRO A 304 0.03 18.86 11.29
N GLN A 305 -0.35 19.95 10.61
CA GLN A 305 0.06 20.24 9.22
C GLN A 305 1.58 20.26 9.05
N PHE A 306 2.32 20.84 10.01
CA PHE A 306 3.79 20.87 9.97
C PHE A 306 4.41 19.47 9.91
N SER A 307 3.81 18.48 10.61
CA SER A 307 4.26 17.09 10.59
C SER A 307 4.00 16.45 9.23
N GLN A 308 2.85 16.75 8.61
CA GLN A 308 2.49 16.27 7.28
C GLN A 308 3.46 16.83 6.22
N VAL A 309 3.73 18.14 6.25
CA VAL A 309 4.71 18.80 5.38
C VAL A 309 6.10 18.21 5.56
N ALA A 310 6.53 17.95 6.81
CA ALA A 310 7.83 17.34 7.09
C ALA A 310 7.93 15.90 6.53
N ALA A 311 6.87 15.11 6.65
CA ALA A 311 6.80 13.77 6.08
C ALA A 311 6.87 13.79 4.54
N GLU A 312 6.12 14.69 3.89
CA GLU A 312 6.14 14.85 2.44
C GLU A 312 7.53 15.27 1.94
N LYS A 313 8.14 16.30 2.57
CA LYS A 313 9.50 16.75 2.25
C LYS A 313 10.53 15.63 2.41
N LEU A 314 10.41 14.79 3.45
CA LEU A 314 11.28 13.63 3.65
C LEU A 314 11.19 12.64 2.48
N GLY A 315 9.96 12.32 2.06
CA GLY A 315 9.72 11.43 0.91
C GLY A 315 10.32 11.97 -0.38
N VAL A 316 10.08 13.26 -0.68
CA VAL A 316 10.63 13.94 -1.86
C VAL A 316 12.16 13.97 -1.83
N ALA A 317 12.76 14.33 -0.69
CA ALA A 317 14.22 14.40 -0.56
C ALA A 317 14.91 13.04 -0.75
N LEU A 318 14.28 11.94 -0.30
CA LEU A 318 14.79 10.60 -0.56
C LEU A 318 14.68 10.25 -2.05
N ALA A 319 13.57 10.58 -2.70
CA ALA A 319 13.38 10.35 -4.12
C ALA A 319 14.40 11.14 -4.97
N ASP A 320 14.63 12.42 -4.66
CA ASP A 320 15.63 13.24 -5.34
C ASP A 320 17.05 12.67 -5.19
N LEU A 321 17.39 12.16 -4.00
CA LEU A 321 18.66 11.46 -3.79
C LEU A 321 18.79 10.24 -4.72
N LEU A 322 17.75 9.41 -4.83
CA LEU A 322 17.78 8.24 -5.71
C LEU A 322 17.85 8.66 -7.20
N LEU A 323 17.12 9.69 -7.60
CA LEU A 323 17.15 10.22 -8.96
C LEU A 323 18.54 10.75 -9.34
N SER A 324 19.22 11.45 -8.42
CA SER A 324 20.60 11.92 -8.62
C SER A 324 21.62 10.78 -8.79
N GLN A 325 21.25 9.57 -8.35
CA GLN A 325 22.06 8.35 -8.44
C GLN A 325 21.60 7.43 -9.58
N GLY A 326 20.85 7.94 -10.56
CA GLY A 326 20.48 7.20 -11.76
C GLY A 326 19.25 6.30 -11.62
N ALA A 327 18.45 6.43 -10.55
CA ALA A 327 17.23 5.62 -10.39
C ALA A 327 16.26 5.71 -11.58
N MET A 328 16.24 6.83 -12.30
CA MET A 328 15.37 7.02 -13.47
C MET A 328 15.64 6.01 -14.60
N GLU A 329 16.91 5.66 -14.83
CA GLU A 329 17.31 4.69 -15.87
C GLU A 329 16.86 3.27 -15.49
N ILE A 330 17.02 2.92 -14.21
CA ILE A 330 16.55 1.65 -13.64
C ILE A 330 15.04 1.53 -13.79
N LEU A 331 14.30 2.58 -13.43
CA LEU A 331 12.83 2.61 -13.52
C LEU A 331 12.35 2.49 -14.97
N THR A 332 13.01 3.19 -15.90
CA THR A 332 12.68 3.12 -17.34
C THR A 332 12.93 1.73 -17.91
N THR A 333 14.04 1.09 -17.53
CA THR A 333 14.38 -0.27 -17.96
C THR A 333 13.39 -1.28 -17.39
N ALA A 334 13.06 -1.17 -16.10
CA ALA A 334 12.09 -2.04 -15.45
C ALA A 334 10.70 -1.95 -16.09
N ARG A 335 10.27 -0.76 -16.54
CA ARG A 335 9.01 -0.59 -17.28
C ARG A 335 9.03 -1.33 -18.62
N LYS A 336 10.08 -1.15 -19.42
CA LYS A 336 10.21 -1.86 -20.71
C LYS A 336 10.16 -3.38 -20.55
N LEU A 337 10.79 -3.91 -19.52
CA LEU A 337 10.75 -5.33 -19.20
C LEU A 337 9.36 -5.81 -18.75
N ASN A 338 8.59 -4.94 -18.10
CA ASN A 338 7.21 -5.24 -17.71
C ASN A 338 6.25 -5.25 -18.91
N ASP A 339 6.38 -4.29 -19.83
CA ASP A 339 5.53 -4.19 -21.02
C ASP A 339 5.76 -5.36 -21.99
N ALA A 340 6.95 -5.98 -21.93
CA ALA A 340 7.31 -7.14 -22.73
C ALA A 340 6.81 -8.50 -22.18
N ARG A 341 6.25 -8.55 -20.96
CA ARG A 341 5.71 -9.76 -20.30
C ARG A 341 4.22 -9.99 -20.60
#